data_AF-A0A6N7FLJ0-F1
#
_entry.id   AF-A0A6N7FLJ0-F1
#
_cell.length_a   1.000
_cell.length_b   1.000
_cell.length_c   1.000
_cell.angle_alpha   90.00
_cell.angle_beta   90.00
_cell.angle_gamma   90.00
#
_symmetry.space_group_name_H-M   'P 1'
#
loop_
_entity.id
_entity.type
_entity.pdbx_description
1 polymer ?
#
loop_
_entity_poly.entity_id
_entity_poly.type
_entity_poly.pdbx_seq_one_letter_code
_entity_poly.pdbx_strand_id
1 'polypeptide(L)'
;MSVTESTAQPAHTPAGTSGGHLTDDHAEHPAHPSDWTYVKVALVLGVLTGIEVFTYFRSVLDWGRLLMPALLVLMAVKFYLIAAYFMHLKFDSKVLRRMFGMGLALALSVYIIALLAFQFFGDWA
;
A
#
# COMPACT_ATOMS: atom_id res chain seq x y z
N MET A 1 6.87 57.92 -39.65
CA MET A 1 8.34 57.92 -39.84
C MET A 1 8.94 58.53 -38.59
N SER A 2 9.42 57.71 -37.67
CA SER A 2 9.91 58.10 -36.35
C SER A 2 11.37 57.70 -36.21
N VAL A 3 12.23 58.67 -35.93
CA VAL A 3 13.68 58.49 -35.82
C VAL A 3 14.04 58.28 -34.36
N THR A 4 14.39 57.03 -34.02
CA THR A 4 15.21 56.58 -32.88
C THR A 4 15.74 55.17 -33.24
N GLU A 5 16.98 54.76 -32.93
CA GLU A 5 18.12 55.53 -32.42
C GLU A 5 19.48 54.91 -32.81
N SER A 6 20.56 55.63 -32.51
CA SER A 6 21.96 55.20 -32.52
C SER A 6 22.26 54.14 -31.45
N THR A 7 23.11 53.15 -31.75
CA THR A 7 24.48 53.04 -31.19
C THR A 7 25.12 51.67 -31.50
N ALA A 8 26.39 51.69 -31.89
CA ALA A 8 27.19 50.52 -32.25
C ALA A 8 27.31 49.49 -31.11
N GLN A 9 27.14 48.21 -31.45
CA GLN A 9 27.54 47.09 -30.60
C GLN A 9 28.98 46.67 -30.98
N PRO A 10 29.99 46.87 -30.10
CA PRO A 10 31.37 46.51 -30.41
C PRO A 10 31.57 44.99 -30.40
N ALA A 11 32.62 44.55 -31.11
CA ALA A 11 32.89 43.15 -31.37
C ALA A 11 33.14 42.32 -30.09
N HIS A 12 32.63 41.09 -30.09
CA HIS A 12 32.98 40.07 -29.12
C HIS A 12 34.38 39.51 -29.44
N THR A 13 35.37 39.83 -28.61
CA THR A 13 36.72 39.26 -28.71
C THR A 13 36.70 37.78 -28.28
N PRO A 14 37.20 36.84 -29.10
CA PRO A 14 37.38 35.45 -28.68
C PRO A 14 38.66 35.30 -27.86
N ALA A 15 38.56 35.53 -26.55
CA ALA A 15 39.64 35.24 -25.60
C ALA A 15 39.38 33.88 -24.93
N GLY A 16 40.04 32.83 -25.43
CA GLY A 16 39.96 31.51 -24.82
C GLY A 16 40.76 31.43 -23.52
N THR A 17 40.12 31.00 -22.44
CA THR A 17 40.79 30.49 -21.24
C THR A 17 40.26 29.10 -20.96
N SER A 18 41.05 28.08 -21.33
CA SER A 18 40.89 26.74 -20.79
C SER A 18 41.29 26.77 -19.31
N GLY A 19 40.34 26.51 -18.41
CA GLY A 19 40.56 26.54 -16.96
C GLY A 19 39.57 25.62 -16.27
N GLY A 20 40.03 24.43 -15.89
CA GLY A 20 39.17 23.27 -15.61
C GLY A 20 38.07 23.47 -14.57
N HIS A 21 36.88 22.99 -14.92
CA HIS A 21 35.98 22.37 -13.96
C HIS A 21 35.33 21.14 -14.62
N LEU A 22 35.93 19.97 -14.39
CA LEU A 22 35.17 18.73 -14.45
C LEU A 22 34.42 18.62 -13.11
N THR A 23 33.25 19.24 -13.04
CA THR A 23 32.17 18.65 -12.25
C THR A 23 31.48 17.64 -13.14
N ASP A 24 31.56 16.37 -12.74
CA ASP A 24 30.65 15.33 -13.22
C ASP A 24 29.25 15.65 -12.71
N ASP A 25 28.57 16.55 -13.41
CA ASP A 25 27.15 16.81 -13.21
C ASP A 25 26.34 15.56 -13.58
N HIS A 26 25.46 15.16 -12.65
CA HIS A 26 24.40 14.15 -12.83
C HIS A 26 24.82 12.65 -12.85
N ALA A 27 25.42 12.20 -11.74
CA ALA A 27 25.29 10.80 -11.29
C ALA A 27 24.43 10.65 -10.02
N GLU A 28 23.60 11.65 -9.69
CA GLU A 28 22.59 11.57 -8.62
C GLU A 28 21.34 10.79 -9.08
N HIS A 29 21.45 9.46 -9.13
CA HIS A 29 20.29 8.58 -8.97
C HIS A 29 20.31 7.99 -7.55
N PRO A 30 19.81 8.70 -6.53
CA PRO A 30 19.58 8.09 -5.22
C PRO A 30 18.62 6.92 -5.40
N ALA A 31 19.10 5.71 -5.09
CA ALA A 31 18.37 4.46 -5.30
C ALA A 31 16.98 4.53 -4.67
N HIS A 32 15.93 4.49 -5.50
CA HIS A 32 14.53 4.68 -5.10
C HIS A 32 14.15 3.79 -3.90
N PRO A 33 13.98 4.35 -2.69
CA PRO A 33 13.79 3.55 -1.50
C PRO A 33 12.28 3.42 -1.17
N SER A 34 11.70 2.23 -1.34
CA SER A 34 10.73 1.62 -0.38
C SER A 34 9.94 0.39 -0.89
N ASP A 35 9.94 0.08 -2.20
CA ASP A 35 9.05 -0.93 -2.80
C ASP A 35 9.20 -2.37 -2.25
N TRP A 36 10.42 -2.74 -1.84
CA TRP A 36 10.73 -4.09 -1.33
C TRP A 36 9.91 -4.53 -0.11
N THR A 37 9.34 -3.60 0.65
CA THR A 37 8.46 -3.93 1.78
C THR A 37 7.11 -4.45 1.30
N TYR A 38 6.51 -3.83 0.28
CA TYR A 38 5.23 -4.23 -0.27
C TYR A 38 5.29 -5.60 -0.94
N VAL A 39 6.38 -5.89 -1.67
CA VAL A 39 6.61 -7.19 -2.31
C VAL A 39 6.64 -8.33 -1.28
N LYS A 40 7.26 -8.12 -0.11
CA LYS A 40 7.26 -9.10 0.99
C LYS A 40 5.85 -9.34 1.55
N VAL A 41 5.05 -8.28 1.71
CA VAL A 41 3.65 -8.42 2.16
C VAL A 41 2.79 -9.11 1.08
N ALA A 42 3.06 -8.86 -0.21
CA ALA A 42 2.37 -9.53 -1.32
C ALA A 42 2.61 -11.03 -1.28
N LEU A 43 3.87 -11.43 -1.09
CA LEU A 43 4.28 -12.83 -0.99
C LEU A 43 3.60 -13.53 0.20
N VAL A 44 3.62 -12.90 1.39
CA VAL A 44 2.94 -13.44 2.58
C VAL A 44 1.44 -13.59 2.35
N LEU A 45 0.79 -12.58 1.74
CA LEU A 45 -0.64 -12.61 1.46
C LEU A 45 -1.00 -13.68 0.40
N GLY A 46 -0.14 -13.84 -0.61
CA GLY A 46 -0.24 -14.88 -1.64
C GLY A 46 -0.12 -16.28 -1.04
N VAL A 47 0.86 -16.51 -0.14
CA VAL A 47 1.00 -17.77 0.61
C VAL A 47 -0.22 -18.02 1.51
N LEU A 48 -0.69 -17.02 2.26
CA LEU A 48 -1.89 -17.11 3.08
C LEU A 48 -3.14 -17.45 2.26
N THR A 49 -3.20 -16.98 1.01
CA THR A 49 -4.28 -17.29 0.07
C THR A 49 -4.14 -18.66 -0.56
N GLY A 50 -2.92 -19.09 -0.88
CA GLY A 50 -2.62 -20.47 -1.28
C GLY A 50 -3.01 -21.48 -0.21
N ILE A 51 -2.72 -21.21 1.07
CA ILE A 51 -3.09 -22.07 2.21
C ILE A 51 -4.62 -22.17 2.37
N GLU A 52 -5.34 -21.06 2.26
CA GLU A 52 -6.81 -21.09 2.33
C GLU A 52 -7.41 -21.85 1.14
N VAL A 53 -6.96 -21.57 -0.08
CA VAL A 53 -7.40 -22.30 -1.29
C VAL A 53 -7.10 -23.79 -1.17
N PHE A 54 -5.91 -24.16 -0.70
CA PHE A 54 -5.51 -25.54 -0.43
C PHE A 54 -6.39 -26.23 0.62
N THR A 55 -6.93 -25.49 1.59
CA THR A 55 -7.84 -26.03 2.62
C THR A 55 -9.15 -26.54 2.02
N TYR A 56 -9.62 -25.96 0.90
CA TYR A 56 -10.78 -26.48 0.17
C TYR A 56 -10.51 -27.75 -0.64
N PHE A 57 -9.26 -28.08 -0.97
CA PHE A 57 -8.97 -29.04 -2.04
C PHE A 57 -9.23 -30.52 -1.71
N ARG A 58 -9.21 -30.95 -0.44
CA ARG A 58 -9.76 -32.23 0.07
C ARG A 58 -9.55 -32.40 1.58
N SER A 59 -10.53 -32.03 2.41
CA SER A 59 -10.76 -32.57 3.77
C SER A 59 -9.52 -32.84 4.65
N VAL A 60 -8.51 -31.96 4.66
CA VAL A 60 -7.21 -32.24 5.33
C VAL A 60 -7.31 -32.07 6.86
N LEU A 61 -8.36 -31.42 7.35
CA LEU A 61 -8.59 -31.13 8.75
C LEU A 61 -10.10 -31.28 9.05
N ASP A 62 -10.48 -32.28 9.87
CA ASP A 62 -11.86 -32.59 10.30
C ASP A 62 -12.49 -31.56 11.25
N TRP A 63 -12.11 -30.29 11.11
CA TRP A 63 -12.58 -29.17 11.94
C TRP A 63 -13.92 -28.62 11.44
N GLY A 64 -14.87 -29.49 11.07
CA GLY A 64 -16.09 -29.15 10.32
C GLY A 64 -16.98 -28.04 10.91
N ARG A 65 -16.79 -27.68 12.19
CA ARG A 65 -17.47 -26.57 12.87
C ARG A 65 -16.58 -25.35 13.17
N LEU A 66 -15.25 -25.50 13.20
CA LEU A 66 -14.32 -24.36 13.35
C LEU A 66 -13.81 -23.82 12.01
N LEU A 67 -13.95 -24.60 10.92
CA LEU A 67 -13.54 -24.21 9.58
C LEU A 67 -14.28 -22.93 9.12
N MET A 68 -15.60 -22.84 9.36
CA MET A 68 -16.40 -21.64 9.03
C MET A 68 -15.89 -20.35 9.71
N PRO A 69 -15.74 -20.27 11.06
CA PRO A 69 -15.19 -19.07 11.69
C PRO A 69 -13.71 -18.84 11.35
N ALA A 70 -12.89 -19.89 11.16
CA ALA A 70 -11.48 -19.73 10.81
C ALA A 70 -11.29 -19.10 9.41
N LEU A 71 -12.06 -19.54 8.41
CA LEU A 71 -12.07 -18.94 7.07
C LEU A 71 -12.53 -17.47 7.11
N LEU A 72 -13.53 -17.15 7.93
CA LEU A 72 -14.01 -15.79 8.07
C LEU A 72 -12.99 -14.87 8.77
N VAL A 73 -12.25 -15.38 9.76
CA VAL A 73 -11.11 -14.66 10.35
C VAL A 73 -10.00 -14.46 9.32
N LEU A 74 -9.68 -15.47 8.49
CA LEU A 74 -8.71 -15.32 7.41
C LEU A 74 -9.13 -14.25 6.39
N MET A 75 -10.41 -14.16 6.04
CA MET A 75 -10.95 -13.08 5.20
C MET A 75 -10.75 -11.69 5.82
N ALA A 76 -11.10 -11.51 7.09
CA ALA A 76 -10.90 -10.24 7.79
C ALA A 76 -9.42 -9.84 7.89
N VAL A 77 -8.54 -10.81 8.17
CA VAL A 77 -7.08 -10.60 8.21
C VAL A 77 -6.54 -10.20 6.84
N LYS A 78 -6.92 -10.90 5.77
CA LYS A 78 -6.51 -10.56 4.39
C LYS A 78 -6.96 -9.16 4.00
N PHE A 79 -8.22 -8.81 4.29
CA PHE A 79 -8.76 -7.48 4.04
C PHE A 79 -7.97 -6.39 4.77
N TYR A 80 -7.61 -6.62 6.04
CA TYR A 80 -6.78 -5.69 6.80
C TYR A 80 -5.37 -5.53 6.21
N LEU A 81 -4.70 -6.63 5.83
CA LEU A 81 -3.36 -6.55 5.20
C LEU A 81 -3.42 -5.82 3.84
N ILE A 82 -4.43 -6.09 3.02
CA ILE A 82 -4.68 -5.34 1.78
C ILE A 82 -4.83 -3.84 2.07
N ALA A 83 -5.72 -3.47 2.98
CA ALA A 83 -6.01 -2.06 3.26
C ALA A 83 -4.83 -1.32 3.90
N ALA A 84 -4.10 -1.96 4.83
CA ALA A 84 -2.98 -1.34 5.53
C ALA A 84 -1.74 -1.18 4.64
N TYR A 85 -1.46 -2.14 3.75
CA TYR A 85 -0.24 -2.14 2.94
C TYR A 85 -0.48 -1.84 1.46
N PHE A 86 -1.47 -2.45 0.80
CA PHE A 86 -1.70 -2.25 -0.64
C PHE A 86 -2.51 -1.01 -0.99
N MET A 87 -3.42 -0.54 -0.12
CA MET A 87 -4.12 0.74 -0.31
C MET A 87 -3.36 1.96 0.22
N HIS A 88 -2.03 1.90 0.31
CA HIS A 88 -1.14 3.02 0.69
C HIS A 88 -1.34 3.63 2.11
N LEU A 89 -2.36 3.20 2.85
CA LEU A 89 -2.85 3.81 4.10
C LEU A 89 -1.84 3.85 5.27
N LYS A 90 -0.76 3.05 5.20
CA LYS A 90 0.35 3.12 6.17
C LYS A 90 1.28 4.32 5.94
N PHE A 91 1.33 4.83 4.72
CA PHE A 91 2.17 5.95 4.27
C PHE A 91 1.37 7.26 4.18
N ASP A 92 0.04 7.16 4.10
CA ASP A 92 -0.88 8.30 4.27
C ASP A 92 -0.96 8.78 5.75
N SER A 93 -1.61 9.92 5.92
CA SER A 93 -1.99 10.55 7.18
C SER A 93 -2.58 9.56 8.21
N LYS A 94 -2.14 9.73 9.46
CA LYS A 94 -2.57 8.92 10.62
C LYS A 94 -4.09 8.96 10.88
N VAL A 95 -4.80 9.92 10.27
CA VAL A 95 -6.26 10.09 10.37
C VAL A 95 -6.99 9.05 9.52
N LEU A 96 -6.66 8.92 8.23
CA LEU A 96 -7.31 7.95 7.33
C LEU A 96 -7.09 6.51 7.83
N ARG A 97 -5.88 6.19 8.29
CA ARG A 97 -5.58 4.89 8.92
C ARG A 97 -6.43 4.59 10.15
N ARG A 98 -6.74 5.61 10.97
CA ARG A 98 -7.62 5.45 12.14
C ARG A 98 -9.08 5.35 11.75
N MET A 99 -9.58 6.18 10.82
CA MET A 99 -10.98 6.11 10.38
C MET A 99 -11.30 4.75 9.75
N PHE A 100 -10.42 4.25 8.86
CA PHE A 100 -10.58 2.91 8.28
C PHE A 100 -10.46 1.81 9.35
N GLY A 101 -9.49 1.91 10.26
CA GLY A 101 -9.33 0.98 11.38
C GLY A 101 -10.54 0.93 12.33
N MET A 102 -11.16 2.08 12.61
CA MET A 102 -12.41 2.16 13.38
C MET A 102 -13.59 1.56 12.61
N GLY A 103 -13.70 1.81 11.31
CA GLY A 103 -14.72 1.18 10.46
C GLY A 103 -14.61 -0.34 10.45
N LEU A 104 -13.39 -0.88 10.35
CA LEU A 104 -13.13 -2.33 10.44
C LEU A 104 -13.41 -2.89 11.85
N ALA A 105 -13.00 -2.19 12.91
CA ALA A 105 -13.29 -2.59 14.28
C ALA A 105 -14.80 -2.59 14.58
N LEU A 106 -15.53 -1.60 14.07
CA LEU A 106 -17.00 -1.51 14.15
C LEU A 106 -17.65 -2.67 13.39
N ALA A 107 -17.23 -2.93 12.15
CA ALA A 107 -17.76 -4.03 11.34
C ALA A 107 -17.55 -5.39 12.01
N LEU A 108 -16.34 -5.66 12.54
CA LEU A 108 -16.05 -6.87 13.30
C LEU A 108 -16.89 -6.98 14.58
N SER A 109 -17.07 -5.86 15.31
CA SER A 109 -17.87 -5.84 16.54
C SER A 109 -19.34 -6.12 16.24
N VAL A 110 -19.94 -5.45 15.25
CA VAL A 110 -21.32 -5.68 14.81
C VAL A 110 -21.51 -7.12 14.33
N TYR A 111 -20.54 -7.66 13.59
CA TYR A 111 -20.59 -9.04 13.11
C TYR A 111 -20.53 -10.07 14.26
N ILE A 112 -19.66 -9.87 15.25
CA ILE A 112 -19.59 -10.72 16.45
C ILE A 112 -20.88 -10.61 17.26
N ILE A 113 -21.43 -9.40 17.45
CA ILE A 113 -22.71 -9.19 18.15
C ILE A 113 -23.85 -9.91 17.42
N ALA A 114 -23.90 -9.83 16.08
CA ALA A 114 -24.88 -10.55 15.28
C ALA A 114 -24.74 -12.08 15.43
N LEU A 115 -23.51 -12.62 15.36
CA LEU A 115 -23.28 -14.04 15.61
C LEU A 115 -23.76 -14.46 17.02
N LEU A 116 -23.40 -13.71 18.06
CA LEU A 116 -23.84 -13.99 19.44
C LEU A 116 -25.37 -13.91 19.59
N ALA A 117 -26.03 -12.94 18.96
CA ALA A 117 -27.48 -12.80 18.97
C ALA A 117 -28.18 -14.00 18.30
N PHE A 118 -27.65 -14.48 17.17
CA PHE A 118 -28.21 -15.64 16.46
C PHE A 118 -27.79 -16.99 17.06
N GLN A 119 -26.71 -17.06 17.85
CA GLN A 119 -26.26 -18.32 18.48
C GLN A 119 -27.18 -18.82 19.61
N PHE A 120 -28.07 -17.96 20.14
CA PHE A 120 -28.99 -18.30 21.25
C PHE A 120 -30.48 -18.28 20.89
N PHE A 121 -30.86 -17.80 19.69
CA PHE A 121 -32.27 -17.75 19.27
C PHE A 121 -32.69 -18.94 18.37
N GLY A 122 -31.87 -19.99 18.33
CA GLY A 122 -32.10 -21.24 17.60
C GLY A 122 -32.48 -22.45 18.46
N ASP A 123 -32.50 -22.31 19.79
CA ASP A 123 -32.79 -23.39 20.74
C ASP A 123 -34.32 -23.69 20.86
N TRP A 124 -35.14 -23.05 20.04
CA TRP A 124 -36.60 -23.11 20.07
C TRP A 124 -37.16 -23.94 18.91
N ALA A 125 -37.03 -25.27 19.06
CA ALA A 125 -37.98 -26.24 18.54
C ALA A 125 -38.83 -26.74 19.72
#